data_AF-A0A7W4VSC0-F1
#
_entry.id   AF-A0A7W4VSC0-F1
#
_cell.length_a   1.000
_cell.length_b   1.000
_cell.length_c   1.000
_cell.angle_alpha   90.00
_cell.angle_beta   90.00
_cell.angle_gamma   90.00
#
_symmetry.space_group_name_H-M   'P 1'
#
loop_
_entity.id
_entity.type
_entity.pdbx_description
1 polymer ?
#
loop_
_entity_poly.entity_id
_entity_poly.type
_entity_poly.pdbx_seq_one_letter_code
_entity_poly.pdbx_strand_id
1 'polypeptide(L)'
;MSKHIYFIAPDGRAVQARSASSWFTNRCDATLIVQPATLNGKYPDRAQGRELHVTFAGGYDPIAFQLLDAHVEQQLTVPGGEFIVYRSSRSDLQGLALWRGPYHEIASWLPPVAESEGIDPWGRFSGLRIEDAPDGVLVTSAAESAVNVRVTDVSNYVEGVGMLYFYAPAEALGRVPTFKGRSVPSGEVWRTTVTDLDDGPVQTHFVLASPQSVVSLVPEHGAAPKYGRQLAFLESLLHVESNALARKAS
;
A
#
# COMPACT_ATOMS: atom_id res chain seq x y z
N MET A 1 12.04 9.15 10.93
CA MET A 1 10.78 9.51 10.25
C MET A 1 9.72 8.53 10.69
N SER A 2 8.60 9.00 11.23
CA SER A 2 7.46 8.14 11.50
C SER A 2 6.79 7.78 10.17
N LYS A 3 6.73 6.50 9.82
CA LYS A 3 5.88 6.04 8.71
C LYS A 3 4.45 6.06 9.22
N HIS A 4 3.59 6.76 8.49
CA HIS A 4 2.17 6.82 8.77
C HIS A 4 1.49 5.85 7.82
N ILE A 5 0.86 4.81 8.37
CA ILE A 5 0.00 3.92 7.58
C ILE A 5 -1.41 4.51 7.69
N TYR A 6 -2.03 4.77 6.55
CA TYR A 6 -3.37 5.33 6.47
C TYR A 6 -4.32 4.27 5.95
N PHE A 7 -5.49 4.15 6.56
CA PHE A 7 -6.53 3.22 6.14
C PHE A 7 -7.90 3.85 6.30
N ILE A 8 -8.88 3.33 5.56
CA ILE A 8 -10.27 3.76 5.66
C ILE A 8 -10.99 2.82 6.62
N ALA A 9 -11.46 3.33 7.76
CA ALA A 9 -12.31 2.62 8.70
C ALA A 9 -13.65 2.25 8.03
N PRO A 10 -14.40 1.27 8.59
CA PRO A 10 -15.69 0.85 8.04
C PRO A 10 -16.72 1.99 7.89
N ASP A 11 -16.57 3.05 8.67
CA ASP A 11 -17.37 4.28 8.63
C ASP A 11 -16.92 5.29 7.54
N GLY A 12 -15.89 4.95 6.76
CA GLY A 12 -15.33 5.80 5.71
C GLY A 12 -14.27 6.79 6.17
N ARG A 13 -13.92 6.85 7.46
CA ARG A 13 -12.88 7.77 7.96
C ARG A 13 -11.48 7.24 7.70
N ALA A 14 -10.56 8.12 7.35
CA ALA A 14 -9.14 7.78 7.34
C ALA A 14 -8.63 7.68 8.79
N VAL A 15 -8.02 6.56 9.15
CA VAL A 15 -7.39 6.31 10.44
C VAL A 15 -5.89 6.12 10.21
N GLN A 16 -5.11 6.73 11.09
CA GLN A 16 -3.65 6.81 10.98
C GLN A 16 -3.01 5.92 12.05
N ALA A 17 -2.30 4.87 11.64
CA ALA A 17 -1.34 4.20 12.51
C ALA A 17 0.02 4.89 12.38
N ARG A 18 0.55 5.36 13.51
CA ARG A 18 1.89 5.96 13.58
C ARG A 18 2.90 4.87 13.93
N SER A 19 3.80 4.55 13.01
CA SER A 19 5.02 3.83 13.35
C SER A 19 6.09 4.82 13.81
N ALA A 20 6.62 4.64 15.01
CA ALA A 20 7.74 5.43 15.53
C ALA A 20 9.09 5.05 14.89
N SER A 21 9.16 3.91 14.18
CA SER A 21 10.40 3.40 13.58
C SER A 21 10.32 3.40 12.05
N SER A 22 11.39 3.89 11.42
CA SER A 22 11.58 4.00 9.97
C SER A 22 12.01 2.68 9.29
N TRP A 23 11.91 1.54 9.98
CA TRP A 23 12.71 0.35 9.65
C TRP A 23 11.97 -0.79 8.96
N PHE A 24 10.67 -0.66 8.66
CA PHE A 24 9.99 -1.63 7.81
C PHE A 24 10.28 -1.28 6.34
N THR A 25 11.47 -1.64 5.90
CA THR A 25 11.91 -1.59 4.50
C THR A 25 11.84 -2.99 3.93
N ASN A 26 10.63 -3.50 3.76
CA ASN A 26 10.47 -4.69 2.93
C ASN A 26 10.91 -4.32 1.51
N ARG A 27 11.73 -5.20 0.91
CA ARG A 27 12.39 -4.96 -0.39
C ARG A 27 11.41 -5.03 -1.56
N CYS A 28 10.21 -5.56 -1.34
CA CYS A 28 9.14 -5.56 -2.31
C CYS A 28 7.83 -5.80 -1.55
N ASP A 29 6.90 -4.85 -1.62
CA ASP A 29 5.54 -5.04 -1.12
C ASP A 29 4.57 -4.79 -2.27
N ALA A 30 3.67 -5.72 -2.56
CA ALA A 30 2.59 -5.51 -3.52
C ALA A 30 1.26 -5.35 -2.81
N THR A 31 0.44 -4.41 -3.25
CA THR A 31 -0.92 -4.23 -2.74
C THR A 31 -1.91 -4.83 -3.74
N LEU A 32 -2.80 -5.67 -3.22
CA LEU A 32 -3.87 -6.32 -3.95
C LEU A 32 -5.21 -5.81 -3.45
N ILE A 33 -6.13 -5.55 -4.38
CA ILE A 33 -7.54 -5.37 -4.07
C ILE A 33 -8.28 -6.62 -4.53
N VAL A 34 -9.00 -7.24 -3.60
CA VAL A 34 -9.90 -8.37 -3.86
C VAL A 34 -11.33 -7.90 -3.71
N GLN A 35 -12.13 -8.07 -4.75
CA GLN A 35 -13.54 -7.70 -4.79
C GLN A 35 -14.41 -8.88 -5.20
N PRO A 36 -15.67 -8.95 -4.74
CA PRO A 36 -16.66 -9.83 -5.35
C PRO A 36 -16.74 -9.61 -6.86
N ALA A 37 -16.88 -10.69 -7.63
CA ALA A 37 -17.04 -10.54 -9.08
C ALA A 37 -18.35 -9.81 -9.45
N THR A 38 -19.39 -10.01 -8.64
CA THR A 38 -20.67 -9.30 -8.75
C THR A 38 -20.79 -8.31 -7.61
N LEU A 39 -20.83 -7.02 -7.97
CA LEU A 39 -21.10 -5.94 -7.02
C LEU A 39 -22.59 -5.88 -6.73
N ASN A 40 -22.97 -5.79 -5.45
CA ASN A 40 -24.38 -5.88 -5.06
C ASN A 40 -25.14 -4.54 -5.16
N GLY A 41 -24.46 -3.45 -5.52
CA GLY A 41 -25.02 -2.09 -5.63
C GLY A 41 -25.54 -1.48 -4.32
N LYS A 42 -25.50 -2.22 -3.20
CA LYS A 42 -26.00 -1.79 -1.89
C LYS A 42 -24.99 -0.95 -1.12
N TYR A 43 -23.70 -1.18 -1.39
CA TYR A 43 -22.59 -0.46 -0.77
C TYR A 43 -21.70 0.15 -1.85
N PRO A 44 -20.97 1.24 -1.57
CA PRO A 44 -19.94 1.73 -2.47
C PRO A 44 -18.97 0.61 -2.87
N ASP A 45 -18.59 0.53 -4.14
CA ASP A 45 -17.74 -0.56 -4.68
C ASP A 45 -16.43 -0.73 -3.89
N ARG A 46 -15.87 0.38 -3.41
CA ARG A 46 -14.67 0.39 -2.57
C ARG A 46 -14.89 -0.30 -1.22
N ALA A 47 -16.08 -0.17 -0.63
CA ALA A 47 -16.44 -0.81 0.64
C ALA A 47 -16.71 -2.32 0.50
N GLN A 48 -16.91 -2.80 -0.74
CA GLN A 48 -17.07 -4.23 -1.02
C GLN A 48 -15.73 -4.94 -1.28
N GLY A 49 -14.64 -4.18 -1.42
CA GLY A 49 -13.30 -4.72 -1.60
C GLY A 49 -12.57 -4.94 -0.28
N ARG A 50 -11.54 -5.78 -0.33
CA ARG A 50 -10.56 -5.93 0.75
C ARG A 50 -9.16 -5.78 0.20
N GLU A 51 -8.34 -5.09 0.96
CA GLU A 51 -6.95 -4.83 0.66
C GLU A 51 -6.08 -5.91 1.31
N LEU A 52 -5.21 -6.50 0.50
CA LEU A 52 -4.21 -7.45 0.92
C LEU A 52 -2.84 -6.91 0.53
N HIS A 53 -1.84 -7.19 1.34
CA HIS A 53 -0.48 -6.76 1.12
C HIS A 53 0.42 -7.98 1.07
N VAL A 54 1.23 -8.08 0.03
CA VAL A 54 2.11 -9.20 -0.24
C VAL A 54 3.54 -8.77 0.05
N THR A 55 4.29 -9.62 0.75
CA THR A 55 5.72 -9.42 1.00
C THR A 55 6.45 -10.77 1.07
N PHE A 56 7.75 -10.77 1.31
CA PHE A 56 8.50 -12.01 1.55
C PHE A 56 8.17 -12.61 2.93
N ALA A 57 8.29 -13.93 3.06
CA ALA A 57 8.14 -14.60 4.35
C ALA A 57 9.08 -13.98 5.41
N GLY A 58 8.53 -13.78 6.62
CA GLY A 58 9.11 -13.03 7.73
C GLY A 58 8.85 -11.51 7.70
N GLY A 59 8.35 -10.96 6.58
CA GLY A 59 8.21 -9.51 6.41
C GLY A 59 7.23 -8.84 7.38
N TYR A 60 6.22 -9.57 7.87
CA TYR A 60 5.25 -9.04 8.84
C TYR A 60 5.61 -9.28 10.31
N ASP A 61 6.62 -10.11 10.62
CA ASP A 61 6.99 -10.37 12.03
C ASP A 61 7.39 -9.09 12.78
N PRO A 62 8.26 -8.21 12.22
CA PRO A 62 8.63 -6.98 12.90
C PRO A 62 7.42 -6.05 13.11
N ILE A 63 6.47 -6.04 12.16
CA ILE A 63 5.25 -5.25 12.27
C ILE A 63 4.37 -5.79 13.40
N ALA A 64 4.10 -7.10 13.41
CA ALA A 64 3.28 -7.72 14.43
C ALA A 64 3.87 -7.53 15.84
N PHE A 65 5.14 -7.86 16.03
CA PHE A 65 5.72 -7.90 17.38
C PHE A 65 6.27 -6.55 17.87
N GLN A 66 6.82 -5.70 16.99
CA GLN A 66 7.47 -4.46 17.42
C GLN A 66 6.57 -3.23 17.28
N LEU A 67 5.71 -3.20 16.25
CA LEU A 67 4.83 -2.06 16.02
C LEU A 67 3.48 -2.22 16.73
N LEU A 68 2.86 -3.39 16.58
CA LEU A 68 1.52 -3.64 17.13
C LEU A 68 1.54 -4.19 18.55
N ASP A 69 2.71 -4.60 19.07
CA ASP A 69 2.81 -5.33 20.34
C ASP A 69 1.81 -6.51 20.37
N ALA A 70 1.73 -7.23 19.25
CA ALA A 70 0.74 -8.26 19.02
C ALA A 70 1.23 -9.65 19.45
N HIS A 71 0.28 -10.51 19.81
CA HIS A 71 0.52 -11.92 20.03
C HIS A 71 -0.28 -12.75 19.02
N VAL A 72 0.15 -13.98 18.78
CA VAL A 72 -0.61 -14.94 17.97
C VAL A 72 -1.87 -15.31 18.75
N GLU A 73 -3.02 -14.96 18.21
CA GLU A 73 -4.32 -15.31 18.76
C GLU A 73 -4.79 -16.66 18.19
N GLN A 74 -4.64 -16.84 16.88
CA GLN A 74 -5.09 -18.02 16.17
C GLN A 74 -4.06 -18.40 15.11
N GLN A 75 -3.88 -19.70 14.90
CA GLN A 75 -2.99 -20.23 13.87
C GLN A 75 -3.60 -21.50 13.29
N LEU A 76 -3.63 -21.59 11.96
CA LEU A 76 -4.18 -22.71 11.21
C LEU A 76 -3.22 -23.09 10.09
N THR A 77 -2.59 -24.26 10.21
CA THR A 77 -1.74 -24.82 9.16
C THR A 77 -2.62 -25.44 8.07
N VAL A 78 -2.30 -25.15 6.80
CA VAL A 78 -2.99 -25.66 5.61
C VAL A 78 -1.96 -26.18 4.59
N PRO A 79 -2.35 -26.99 3.60
CA PRO A 79 -1.46 -27.27 2.49
C PRO A 79 -0.96 -25.97 1.83
N GLY A 80 0.36 -25.83 1.72
CA GLY A 80 1.01 -24.66 1.09
C GLY A 80 1.36 -23.52 2.05
N GLY A 81 0.98 -23.57 3.33
CA GLY A 81 1.36 -22.51 4.28
C GLY A 81 0.57 -22.55 5.58
N GLU A 82 0.49 -21.41 6.24
CA GLU A 82 -0.28 -21.24 7.46
C GLU A 82 -1.01 -19.91 7.47
N PHE A 83 -2.19 -19.91 8.07
CA PHE A 83 -2.93 -18.70 8.38
C PHE A 83 -2.67 -18.35 9.85
N ILE A 84 -2.34 -17.09 10.13
CA ILE A 84 -2.03 -16.57 11.47
C ILE A 84 -2.86 -15.31 11.71
N VAL A 85 -3.52 -15.21 12.86
CA VAL A 85 -4.11 -13.96 13.35
C VAL A 85 -3.23 -13.43 14.46
N TYR A 86 -2.70 -12.23 14.24
CA TYR A 86 -2.06 -11.44 15.28
C TYR A 86 -3.06 -10.47 15.88
N ARG A 87 -3.23 -10.55 17.20
CA ARG A 87 -4.03 -9.60 17.98
C ARG A 87 -3.10 -8.65 18.70
N SER A 88 -3.29 -7.35 18.47
CA SER A 88 -2.62 -6.32 19.27
C SER A 88 -3.00 -6.44 20.75
N SER A 89 -2.01 -6.33 21.64
CA SER A 89 -2.24 -6.27 23.09
C SER A 89 -2.84 -4.92 23.53
N ARG A 90 -2.82 -3.92 22.64
CA ARG A 90 -3.43 -2.60 22.82
C ARG A 90 -4.77 -2.52 22.10
N SER A 91 -5.82 -2.16 22.83
CA SER A 91 -7.20 -2.11 22.31
C SER A 91 -7.46 -1.03 21.26
N ASP A 92 -6.62 0.01 21.22
CA ASP A 92 -6.67 1.10 20.23
C ASP A 92 -5.94 0.78 18.92
N LEU A 93 -5.16 -0.30 18.88
CA LEU A 93 -4.43 -0.70 17.70
C LEU A 93 -5.11 -1.86 16.96
N GLN A 94 -4.82 -1.92 15.66
CA GLN A 94 -5.28 -2.94 14.74
C GLN A 94 -4.63 -4.31 14.99
N GLY A 95 -5.34 -5.36 14.60
CA GLY A 95 -4.76 -6.69 14.41
C GLY A 95 -4.25 -6.91 12.99
N LEU A 96 -3.71 -8.09 12.73
CA LEU A 96 -3.27 -8.52 11.40
C LEU A 96 -3.76 -9.95 11.15
N ALA A 97 -4.42 -10.16 10.01
CA ALA A 97 -4.63 -11.50 9.48
C ALA A 97 -3.56 -11.77 8.43
N LEU A 98 -2.89 -12.90 8.52
CA LEU A 98 -1.74 -13.25 7.69
C LEU A 98 -1.94 -14.65 7.10
N TRP A 99 -1.60 -14.82 5.84
CA TRP A 99 -1.23 -16.10 5.26
C TRP A 99 0.29 -16.10 5.03
N ARG A 100 0.97 -17.20 5.39
CA ARG A 100 2.42 -17.37 5.30
C ARG A 100 2.75 -18.66 4.57
N GLY A 101 3.36 -18.54 3.40
CA GLY A 101 3.95 -19.64 2.65
C GLY A 101 5.45 -19.79 2.90
N PRO A 102 6.12 -20.71 2.18
CA PRO A 102 7.58 -20.87 2.27
C PRO A 102 8.39 -19.67 1.80
N TYR A 103 7.88 -18.87 0.86
CA TYR A 103 8.62 -17.76 0.23
C TYR A 103 7.97 -16.40 0.48
N HIS A 104 6.63 -16.35 0.50
CA HIS A 104 5.88 -15.11 0.61
C HIS A 104 4.84 -15.13 1.73
N GLU A 105 4.40 -13.93 2.07
CA GLU A 105 3.34 -13.66 3.04
C GLU A 105 2.32 -12.71 2.45
N ILE A 106 1.05 -12.89 2.82
CA ILE A 106 -0.07 -12.04 2.41
C ILE A 106 -0.82 -11.62 3.66
N ALA A 107 -0.88 -10.32 3.93
CA ALA A 107 -1.51 -9.79 5.12
C ALA A 107 -2.71 -8.90 4.80
N SER A 108 -3.64 -8.83 5.75
CA SER A 108 -4.73 -7.87 5.76
C SER A 108 -4.83 -7.27 7.16
N TRP A 109 -4.94 -5.94 7.22
CA TRP A 109 -5.18 -5.25 8.48
C TRP A 109 -6.58 -5.57 9.01
N LEU A 110 -6.65 -5.88 10.30
CA LEU A 110 -7.90 -6.04 11.02
C LEU A 110 -8.22 -4.73 11.75
N PRO A 111 -9.50 -4.38 11.93
CA PRO A 111 -9.83 -3.21 12.73
C PRO A 111 -9.37 -3.38 14.18
N PRO A 112 -9.38 -2.29 14.98
CA PRO A 112 -9.11 -2.39 16.40
C PRO A 112 -10.05 -3.39 17.10
N VAL A 113 -9.62 -3.96 18.22
CA VAL A 113 -10.38 -5.00 18.95
C VAL A 113 -11.79 -4.53 19.31
N ALA A 114 -11.93 -3.26 19.70
CA ALA A 114 -13.23 -2.65 20.04
C ALA A 114 -14.24 -2.66 18.86
N GLU A 115 -13.75 -2.74 17.63
CA GLU A 115 -14.54 -2.74 16.39
C GLU A 115 -14.53 -4.12 15.70
N SER A 116 -13.92 -5.14 16.33
CA SER A 116 -13.67 -6.46 15.72
C SER A 116 -14.77 -7.50 15.99
N GLU A 117 -15.83 -7.14 16.73
CA GLU A 117 -16.89 -8.09 17.07
C GLU A 117 -17.61 -8.60 15.80
N GLY A 118 -17.66 -9.93 15.63
CA GLY A 118 -18.31 -10.56 14.48
C GLY A 118 -17.51 -10.56 13.17
N ILE A 119 -16.28 -10.03 13.17
CA ILE A 119 -15.40 -10.08 12.00
C ILE A 119 -14.68 -11.42 11.98
N ASP A 120 -14.87 -12.19 10.91
CA ASP A 120 -14.06 -13.37 10.63
C ASP A 120 -12.72 -12.94 9.99
N PRO A 121 -11.59 -13.04 10.72
CA PRO A 121 -10.29 -12.64 10.18
C PRO A 121 -9.84 -13.54 9.03
N TRP A 122 -10.25 -14.82 9.01
CA TRP A 122 -9.94 -15.76 7.94
C TRP A 122 -10.74 -15.48 6.68
N GLY A 123 -11.94 -14.91 6.83
CA GLY A 123 -12.78 -14.41 5.74
C GLY A 123 -12.05 -13.44 4.80
N ARG A 124 -10.97 -12.79 5.27
CA ARG A 124 -10.10 -11.93 4.45
C ARG A 124 -9.41 -12.67 3.30
N PHE A 125 -9.21 -13.99 3.42
CA PHE A 125 -8.58 -14.82 2.39
C PHE A 125 -9.58 -15.71 1.64
N SER A 126 -10.87 -15.64 2.00
CA SER A 126 -11.90 -16.51 1.43
C SER A 126 -12.07 -16.32 -0.09
N GLY A 127 -12.21 -17.42 -0.82
CA GLY A 127 -12.36 -17.41 -2.27
C GLY A 127 -11.06 -17.20 -3.04
N LEU A 128 -9.90 -17.20 -2.38
CA LEU A 128 -8.59 -17.09 -3.02
C LEU A 128 -7.91 -18.46 -3.17
N ARG A 129 -7.21 -18.62 -4.29
CA ARG A 129 -6.17 -19.64 -4.49
C ARG A 129 -4.83 -18.92 -4.48
N ILE A 130 -3.90 -19.45 -3.69
CA ILE A 130 -2.57 -18.89 -3.49
C ILE A 130 -1.56 -19.97 -3.94
N GLU A 131 -0.73 -19.63 -4.91
CA GLU A 131 0.36 -20.47 -5.39
C GLU A 131 1.68 -19.74 -5.13
N ASP A 132 2.50 -20.31 -4.24
CA ASP A 132 3.74 -19.69 -3.77
C ASP A 132 4.97 -20.33 -4.39
N ALA A 133 5.86 -19.50 -4.90
CA ALA A 133 7.10 -19.90 -5.55
C ALA A 133 8.24 -18.94 -5.16
N PRO A 134 9.51 -19.33 -5.35
CA PRO A 134 10.65 -18.47 -5.00
C PRO A 134 10.68 -17.13 -5.75
N ASP A 135 10.12 -17.09 -6.97
CA ASP A 135 10.12 -15.93 -7.87
C ASP A 135 8.87 -15.06 -7.75
N GLY A 136 7.86 -15.50 -7.00
CA GLY A 136 6.69 -14.72 -6.70
C GLY A 136 5.54 -15.54 -6.13
N VAL A 137 4.45 -14.86 -5.83
CA VAL A 137 3.19 -15.48 -5.41
C VAL A 137 2.09 -15.11 -6.40
N LEU A 138 1.35 -16.13 -6.84
CA LEU A 138 0.19 -15.97 -7.69
C LEU A 138 -1.08 -16.06 -6.84
N VAL A 139 -1.86 -14.99 -6.83
CA VAL A 139 -3.15 -14.91 -6.13
C VAL A 139 -4.27 -14.83 -7.15
N THR A 140 -5.16 -15.82 -7.13
CA THR A 140 -6.27 -15.95 -8.07
C THR A 140 -7.57 -16.30 -7.37
N SER A 141 -8.69 -16.29 -8.10
CA SER A 141 -9.97 -16.77 -7.58
C SER A 141 -9.97 -18.29 -7.47
N ALA A 142 -10.37 -18.85 -6.32
CA ALA A 142 -10.39 -20.29 -6.07
C ALA A 142 -11.45 -21.03 -6.90
N ALA A 143 -12.60 -20.39 -7.09
CA ALA A 143 -13.68 -20.82 -7.96
C ALA A 143 -13.78 -19.86 -9.15
N GLU A 144 -14.27 -20.34 -10.29
CA GLU A 144 -14.43 -19.53 -11.48
C GLU A 144 -15.28 -18.29 -11.17
N SER A 145 -14.70 -17.11 -11.37
CA SER A 145 -15.36 -15.80 -11.20
C SER A 145 -16.02 -15.55 -9.83
N ALA A 146 -15.51 -16.09 -8.73
CA ALA A 146 -16.02 -15.75 -7.39
C ALA A 146 -15.54 -14.35 -6.94
N VAL A 147 -14.27 -14.04 -7.21
CA VAL A 147 -13.64 -12.77 -6.88
C VAL A 147 -12.79 -12.25 -8.03
N ASN A 148 -12.69 -10.93 -8.13
CA ASN A 148 -11.71 -10.23 -8.95
C ASN A 148 -10.52 -9.87 -8.06
N VAL A 149 -9.32 -10.26 -8.49
CA VAL A 149 -8.07 -9.89 -7.85
C VAL A 149 -7.34 -8.94 -8.77
N ARG A 150 -6.94 -7.76 -8.28
CA ARG A 150 -6.10 -6.81 -9.01
C ARG A 150 -4.92 -6.36 -8.17
N VAL A 151 -3.77 -6.19 -8.80
CA VAL A 151 -2.62 -5.51 -8.21
C VAL A 151 -2.81 -4.01 -8.42
N THR A 152 -2.82 -3.23 -7.35
CA THR A 152 -2.93 -1.75 -7.45
C THR A 152 -1.56 -1.13 -7.64
N ASP A 153 -0.60 -1.60 -6.86
CA ASP A 153 0.76 -1.12 -6.87
C ASP A 153 1.73 -2.20 -6.40
N VAL A 154 2.96 -2.08 -6.88
CA VAL A 154 4.13 -2.77 -6.36
C VAL A 154 5.04 -1.68 -5.83
N SER A 155 5.53 -1.82 -4.60
CA SER A 155 6.42 -0.87 -3.98
C SER A 155 7.76 -1.50 -3.67
N ASN A 156 8.82 -0.70 -3.77
CA ASN A 156 10.18 -1.11 -3.47
C ASN A 156 10.92 0.05 -2.81
N TYR A 157 11.54 -0.22 -1.67
CA TYR A 157 12.40 0.75 -1.02
C TYR A 157 13.85 0.62 -1.53
N VAL A 158 14.39 1.74 -1.99
CA VAL A 158 15.79 1.86 -2.41
C VAL A 158 16.52 2.75 -1.41
N GLU A 159 17.49 2.17 -0.71
CA GLU A 159 18.31 2.87 0.29
C GLU A 159 18.96 4.13 -0.29
N GLY A 160 18.85 5.25 0.43
CA GLY A 160 19.38 6.56 0.02
C GLY A 160 18.59 7.25 -1.10
N VAL A 161 17.55 6.59 -1.63
CA VAL A 161 16.64 7.16 -2.65
C VAL A 161 15.26 7.38 -2.03
N GLY A 162 14.63 6.33 -1.51
CA GLY A 162 13.27 6.37 -0.98
C GLY A 162 12.39 5.23 -1.47
N MET A 163 11.07 5.40 -1.33
CA MET A 163 10.09 4.41 -1.75
C MET A 163 9.65 4.66 -3.18
N LEU A 164 9.76 3.64 -4.02
CA LEU A 164 9.20 3.60 -5.37
C LEU A 164 7.88 2.86 -5.34
N TYR A 165 6.87 3.40 -6.03
CA TYR A 165 5.58 2.77 -6.26
C TYR A 165 5.34 2.65 -7.76
N PHE A 166 5.16 1.43 -8.23
CA PHE A 166 4.86 1.08 -9.61
C PHE A 166 3.37 0.76 -9.71
N TYR A 167 2.64 1.55 -10.48
CA TYR A 167 1.19 1.38 -10.60
C TYR A 167 0.81 0.62 -11.87
N ALA A 168 -0.24 -0.19 -11.77
CA ALA A 168 -0.87 -0.76 -12.96
C ALA A 168 -1.39 0.37 -13.87
N PRO A 169 -1.36 0.22 -15.21
CA PRO A 169 -1.77 1.27 -16.14
C PRO A 169 -3.17 1.84 -15.89
N ALA A 170 -4.13 1.01 -15.48
CA ALA A 170 -5.49 1.43 -15.16
C ALA A 170 -5.55 2.34 -13.91
N GLU A 171 -4.73 2.07 -12.89
CA GLU A 171 -4.66 2.82 -11.64
C GLU A 171 -3.76 4.06 -11.77
N ALA A 172 -2.86 4.03 -12.76
CA ALA A 172 -1.86 5.06 -13.02
C ALA A 172 -2.43 6.34 -13.63
N LEU A 173 -3.51 6.26 -14.42
CA LEU A 173 -3.99 7.39 -15.22
C LEU A 173 -4.36 8.60 -14.36
N GLY A 174 -4.99 8.38 -13.21
CA GLY A 174 -5.35 9.45 -12.26
C GLY A 174 -4.15 10.07 -11.54
N ARG A 175 -2.96 9.46 -11.64
CA ARG A 175 -1.73 9.92 -10.98
C ARG A 175 -0.83 10.74 -11.89
N VAL A 176 -1.04 10.67 -13.21
CA VAL A 176 -0.28 11.46 -14.18
C VAL A 176 -0.84 12.88 -14.18
N PRO A 177 -0.04 13.91 -13.85
CA PRO A 177 -0.51 15.28 -13.92
C PRO A 177 -0.97 15.64 -15.34
N THR A 178 -2.04 16.44 -15.44
CA THR A 178 -2.65 16.81 -16.73
C THR A 178 -1.88 17.88 -17.51
N PHE A 179 -0.77 18.38 -16.95
CA PHE A 179 0.11 19.36 -17.58
C PHE A 179 1.44 18.70 -17.98
N LYS A 180 2.14 19.29 -18.95
CA LYS A 180 3.39 18.74 -19.48
C LYS A 180 4.47 18.68 -18.39
N GLY A 181 5.16 17.54 -18.30
CA GLY A 181 6.28 17.31 -17.41
C GLY A 181 7.61 17.69 -18.06
N ARG A 182 8.70 17.39 -17.35
CA ARG A 182 10.04 17.43 -17.98
C ARG A 182 10.27 16.14 -18.73
N SER A 183 10.60 16.25 -20.01
CA SER A 183 10.98 15.09 -20.80
C SER A 183 12.31 14.51 -20.32
N VAL A 184 12.33 13.18 -20.20
CA VAL A 184 13.50 12.34 -19.92
C VAL A 184 13.51 11.20 -20.95
N PRO A 185 14.63 10.47 -21.16
CA PRO A 185 14.68 9.42 -22.18
C PRO A 185 13.59 8.35 -22.06
N SER A 186 13.12 8.08 -20.83
CA SER A 186 12.10 7.09 -20.53
C SER A 186 10.66 7.62 -20.53
N GLY A 187 10.43 8.93 -20.76
CA GLY A 187 9.09 9.52 -20.72
C GLY A 187 9.06 10.94 -20.16
N GLU A 188 8.12 11.22 -19.26
CA GLU A 188 7.98 12.53 -18.61
C GLU A 188 8.02 12.39 -17.09
N VAL A 189 8.68 13.36 -16.43
CA VAL A 189 8.79 13.42 -14.98
C VAL A 189 8.19 14.71 -14.44
N TRP A 190 7.47 14.59 -13.33
CA TRP A 190 6.89 15.70 -12.60
C TRP A 190 7.40 15.68 -11.17
N ARG A 191 7.55 16.88 -10.61
CA ARG A 191 7.59 17.07 -9.16
C ARG A 191 6.18 17.47 -8.73
N THR A 192 5.60 16.72 -7.82
CA THR A 192 4.29 17.03 -7.23
C THR A 192 4.42 17.17 -5.71
N THR A 193 3.45 17.84 -5.11
CA THR A 193 3.28 17.89 -3.66
C THR A 193 1.96 17.22 -3.34
N VAL A 194 2.03 16.17 -2.55
CA VAL A 194 0.81 15.48 -2.08
C VAL A 194 0.47 16.05 -0.71
N THR A 195 -0.60 16.85 -0.68
CA THR A 195 -1.34 17.23 0.53
C THR A 195 -2.53 16.29 0.63
N ASP A 196 -2.30 15.01 0.89
CA ASP A 196 -3.41 14.04 0.78
C ASP A 196 -3.43 13.01 1.89
N LEU A 197 -2.94 13.40 3.06
CA LEU A 197 -2.99 12.56 4.22
C LEU A 197 -3.22 13.50 5.42
N ASP A 198 -4.49 13.68 5.78
CA ASP A 198 -4.94 14.57 6.86
C ASP A 198 -3.94 14.58 8.04
N ASP A 199 -3.40 15.77 8.31
CA ASP A 199 -2.38 16.11 9.32
C ASP A 199 -0.91 15.66 9.08
N GLY A 200 -0.55 15.22 7.87
CA GLY A 200 0.84 14.97 7.46
C GLY A 200 1.57 16.23 6.94
N PRO A 201 2.91 16.34 7.13
CA PRO A 201 3.67 17.39 6.46
C PRO A 201 3.59 17.21 4.95
N VAL A 202 3.52 18.31 4.19
CA VAL A 202 3.56 18.29 2.71
C VAL A 202 4.78 17.48 2.26
N GLN A 203 4.54 16.35 1.58
CA GLN A 203 5.60 15.54 1.02
C GLN A 203 5.79 15.85 -0.46
N THR A 204 7.05 16.04 -0.86
CA THR A 204 7.41 16.13 -2.28
C THR A 204 7.45 14.72 -2.84
N HIS A 205 6.69 14.46 -3.90
CA HIS A 205 6.73 13.22 -4.66
C HIS A 205 7.23 13.52 -6.07
N PHE A 206 7.82 12.51 -6.72
CA PHE A 206 8.10 12.56 -8.15
C PHE A 206 7.27 11.52 -8.87
N VAL A 207 6.67 11.90 -9.98
CA VAL A 207 5.92 10.97 -10.84
C VAL A 207 6.71 10.85 -12.13
N LEU A 208 7.03 9.63 -12.55
CA LEU A 208 7.55 9.30 -13.87
C LEU A 208 6.44 8.56 -14.61
N ALA A 209 6.02 9.06 -15.77
CA ALA A 209 5.13 8.35 -16.66
C ALA A 209 5.86 7.99 -17.95
N SER A 210 5.76 6.72 -18.34
CA SER A 210 6.19 6.18 -19.61
C SER A 210 5.01 5.47 -20.30
N PRO A 211 5.13 5.12 -21.60
CA PRO A 211 4.13 4.29 -22.26
C PRO A 211 3.89 2.92 -21.58
N GLN A 212 4.84 2.44 -20.79
CA GLN A 212 4.81 1.11 -20.18
C GLN A 212 4.40 1.12 -18.71
N SER A 213 4.63 2.22 -17.98
CA SER A 213 4.44 2.26 -16.53
C SER A 213 4.33 3.68 -15.99
N VAL A 214 3.69 3.83 -14.85
CA VAL A 214 3.80 5.03 -14.03
C VAL A 214 4.43 4.67 -12.69
N VAL A 215 5.45 5.43 -12.33
CA VAL A 215 6.22 5.23 -11.10
C VAL A 215 6.12 6.50 -10.26
N SER A 216 5.79 6.35 -8.98
CA SER A 216 5.95 7.44 -8.01
C SER A 216 7.13 7.18 -7.10
N LEU A 217 7.96 8.19 -6.89
CA LEU A 217 9.03 8.21 -5.91
C LEU A 217 8.62 9.10 -4.74
N VAL A 218 8.67 8.54 -3.53
CA VAL A 218 8.62 9.27 -2.26
C VAL A 218 10.03 9.25 -1.68
N PRO A 219 10.78 10.37 -1.76
CA PRO A 219 12.16 10.43 -1.31
C PRO A 219 12.29 10.18 0.20
N GLU A 220 13.39 9.53 0.60
CA GLU A 220 13.66 9.20 2.01
C GLU A 220 13.85 10.43 2.90
N HIS A 221 14.40 11.50 2.34
CA HIS A 221 14.50 12.80 3.00
C HIS A 221 13.43 13.69 2.39
N GLY A 222 12.45 14.09 3.21
CA GLY A 222 11.27 14.85 2.80
C GLY A 222 11.61 16.23 2.19
N ALA A 223 10.68 17.18 2.22
CA ALA A 223 10.69 18.43 1.42
C ALA A 223 11.93 19.38 1.51
N ALA A 224 13.01 19.03 2.23
CA ALA A 224 14.27 19.77 2.23
C ALA A 224 15.06 19.54 0.92
N PRO A 225 15.57 20.60 0.27
CA PRO A 225 16.07 20.58 -1.11
C PRO A 225 17.52 20.09 -1.23
N LYS A 226 17.94 19.14 -0.40
CA LYS A 226 19.25 18.50 -0.54
C LYS A 226 19.02 17.02 -0.77
N TYR A 227 18.61 16.69 -1.99
CA TYR A 227 18.53 15.28 -2.32
C TYR A 227 19.96 14.71 -2.32
N GLY A 228 20.07 13.41 -2.01
CA GLY A 228 21.35 12.71 -2.19
C GLY A 228 21.86 12.86 -3.62
N ARG A 229 23.16 12.63 -3.85
CA ARG A 229 23.77 12.77 -5.18
C ARG A 229 23.01 12.01 -6.28
N GLN A 230 22.36 10.89 -5.95
CA GLN A 230 21.56 10.12 -6.91
C GLN A 230 20.33 10.88 -7.44
N LEU A 231 19.77 11.81 -6.67
CA LEU A 231 18.53 12.52 -6.97
C LEU A 231 18.75 14.01 -7.26
N ALA A 232 20.00 14.49 -7.28
CA ALA A 232 20.33 15.89 -7.53
C ALA A 232 19.78 16.43 -8.86
N PHE A 233 19.66 15.58 -9.89
CA PHE A 233 19.08 15.98 -11.17
C PHE A 233 17.60 16.41 -11.05
N LEU A 234 16.87 15.88 -10.04
CA LEU A 234 15.47 16.23 -9.77
C LEU A 234 15.31 17.62 -9.13
N GLU A 235 16.37 18.21 -8.58
CA GLU A 235 16.33 19.57 -8.02
C GLU A 235 15.98 20.60 -9.11
N SER A 236 16.45 20.34 -10.33
CA SER A 236 16.19 21.17 -11.51
C SER A 236 14.77 21.01 -12.09
N LEU A 237 13.87 20.26 -11.44
CA LEU A 237 12.46 20.13 -11.84
C LEU A 237 11.56 21.28 -11.34
N LEU A 238 12.13 22.32 -10.74
CA LEU A 238 11.41 23.45 -10.16
C LEU A 238 11.48 24.70 -11.05
N HIS A 239 10.46 24.94 -11.89
CA HIS A 239 9.95 26.30 -12.19
C HIS A 239 8.68 26.24 -13.07
N VAL A 240 7.59 25.68 -12.55
CA VAL A 240 6.24 26.00 -13.03
C VAL A 240 5.37 26.18 -11.80
N GLU A 241 5.16 27.43 -11.38
CA GLU A 241 4.27 27.75 -10.26
C GLU A 241 2.85 27.26 -10.57
N SER A 242 2.37 26.34 -9.73
CA SER A 242 0.98 25.89 -9.71
C SER A 242 0.09 26.99 -9.13
N ASN A 243 -0.33 27.92 -9.98
CA ASN A 243 -1.45 28.85 -9.67
C ASN A 243 -2.83 28.21 -9.95
N ALA A 244 -2.90 26.89 -10.18
CA ALA A 244 -4.12 26.24 -10.68
C ALA A 244 -5.06 25.69 -9.59
N LEU A 245 -4.66 25.62 -8.32
CA LEU A 245 -5.51 25.07 -7.24
C LEU A 245 -6.39 26.12 -6.54
N ALA A 246 -6.37 27.40 -6.95
CA ALA A 246 -7.18 28.46 -6.32
C ALA A 246 -8.52 28.77 -7.05
N ARG A 247 -8.91 28.03 -8.09
CA ARG A 247 -10.18 28.28 -8.81
C ARG A 247 -10.98 27.01 -9.01
N LYS A 248 -11.66 26.56 -7.94
CA LYS A 248 -12.96 25.87 -8.01
C LYS A 248 -13.60 25.82 -6.61
N ALA A 249 -13.98 27.00 -6.13
CA ALA A 249 -14.97 27.18 -5.08
C ALA A 249 -15.67 28.53 -5.35
N SER A 250 -16.54 28.52 -6.36
CA SER A 250 -17.52 29.56 -6.67
C SER A 250 -18.58 28.97 -7.58
#